data_AF-A0AAD3R6L2-F1
#
_entry.id   AF-A0AAD3R6L2-F1
#
_cell.length_a   1.000
_cell.length_b   1.000
_cell.length_c   1.000
_cell.angle_alpha   90.00
_cell.angle_beta   90.00
_cell.angle_gamma   90.00
#
_symmetry.space_group_name_H-M   'P 1'
#
loop_
_entity.id
_entity.type
_entity.pdbx_description
1 polymer ?
#
loop_
_entity_poly.entity_id
_entity_poly.type
_entity_poly.pdbx_seq_one_letter_code
_entity_poly.pdbx_strand_id
1 'polypeptide(L)'
;MDTDVISERVQHMRPSSFSVRQQQHYRAEKMLMRQFMLMKEQHEVPIYLSTKDMKAWLLAGRDFLEEFQETAKQVEARRLLMVELAWTSARRSCLDQMEQELREELEKEKRLSLQFSRKVTVEGLQMFLSVIRPKAEQDVQTFLGHLSNKLLSSFTDSHTSKQTKLALLTKLHSATRPLVTQMVDIALKFLLDEPEPLVEVKRSQTGGSVESRDSSLTSALRKRSEAASAEIGRLLADTAASCFCLNTSFIKARLVHICTSAAQDMVKAIYKRFVDRSETFHLMSFDESSITARDGAVCAVQDMDDRAQSAGYELALQLFTEDDPTTPELCPVEAAERTDEKEDEGKQGLQGFLSRIWRKIMRVSTEE
;
A
#
# COMPACT_ATOMS: atom_id res chain seq x y z
N MET A 1 -6.65 36.86 16.17
CA MET A 1 -7.55 35.81 15.62
C MET A 1 -6.81 34.84 14.70
N ASP A 2 -5.57 35.10 14.27
CA ASP A 2 -4.87 34.24 13.31
C ASP A 2 -4.00 33.10 13.89
N THR A 3 -3.84 33.02 15.21
CA THR A 3 -3.08 31.96 15.90
C THR A 3 -3.81 30.61 15.91
N ASP A 4 -5.14 30.63 15.87
CA ASP A 4 -5.96 29.42 15.83
C ASP A 4 -5.89 28.76 14.45
N VAL A 5 -5.78 29.54 13.38
CA VAL A 5 -5.73 29.06 11.99
C VAL A 5 -4.45 28.26 11.70
N ILE A 6 -3.31 28.66 12.29
CA ILE A 6 -2.05 27.97 12.07
C ILE A 6 -1.94 26.71 12.95
N SER A 7 -2.44 26.77 14.19
CA SER A 7 -2.54 25.57 15.04
C SER A 7 -3.54 24.56 14.46
N GLU A 8 -4.66 25.00 13.88
CA GLU A 8 -5.56 24.17 13.09
C GLU A 8 -4.86 23.59 11.86
N ARG A 9 -4.13 24.39 11.07
CA ARG A 9 -3.41 23.89 9.88
C ARG A 9 -2.33 22.87 10.21
N VAL A 10 -1.64 22.99 11.36
CA VAL A 10 -0.69 21.98 11.85
C VAL A 10 -1.43 20.74 12.36
N GLN A 11 -2.57 20.89 13.04
CA GLN A 11 -3.44 19.76 13.41
C GLN A 11 -4.01 19.03 12.18
N HIS A 12 -4.16 19.73 11.05
CA HIS A 12 -4.58 19.20 9.76
C HIS A 12 -3.43 18.62 8.92
N MET A 13 -2.19 18.58 9.43
CA MET A 13 -1.11 17.85 8.78
C MET A 13 -1.13 16.33 9.05
N ARG A 14 -2.32 15.75 8.94
CA ARG A 14 -2.53 14.31 8.80
C ARG A 14 -2.94 14.02 7.36
N PRO A 15 -2.52 12.87 6.79
CA PRO A 15 -2.97 12.48 5.45
C PRO A 15 -4.49 12.55 5.27
N SER A 16 -5.25 12.25 6.33
CA SER A 16 -6.71 12.29 6.38
C SER A 16 -7.35 13.68 6.26
N SER A 17 -6.59 14.76 6.44
CA SER A 17 -7.08 16.15 6.45
C SER A 17 -6.35 17.03 5.42
N PHE A 18 -5.55 16.43 4.54
CA PHE A 18 -4.87 17.14 3.47
C PHE A 18 -5.83 17.68 2.43
N SER A 19 -5.58 18.91 2.01
CA SER A 19 -6.13 19.47 0.77
C SER A 19 -5.71 18.65 -0.46
N VAL A 20 -6.39 18.81 -1.59
CA VAL A 20 -6.09 18.09 -2.84
C VAL A 20 -4.60 18.23 -3.24
N ARG A 21 -4.06 19.44 -3.16
CA ARG A 21 -2.64 19.71 -3.45
C ARG A 21 -1.70 19.00 -2.48
N GLN A 22 -2.02 18.98 -1.19
CA GLN A 22 -1.22 18.26 -0.18
C GLN A 22 -1.29 16.76 -0.38
N GLN A 23 -2.44 16.20 -0.78
CA GLN A 23 -2.56 14.79 -1.13
C GLN A 23 -1.72 14.43 -2.35
N GLN A 24 -1.69 15.28 -3.38
CA GLN A 24 -0.82 15.08 -4.55
C GLN A 24 0.66 15.07 -4.16
N HIS A 25 1.09 16.04 -3.35
CA HIS A 25 2.46 16.07 -2.85
C HIS A 25 2.80 14.84 -2.03
N TYR A 26 1.94 14.46 -1.08
CA TYR A 26 2.14 13.27 -0.26
C TYR A 26 2.24 11.99 -1.10
N ARG A 27 1.39 11.83 -2.13
CA ARG A 27 1.47 10.67 -3.04
C ARG A 27 2.80 10.63 -3.78
N ALA A 28 3.24 11.73 -4.37
CA ALA A 28 4.50 11.76 -5.10
C ALA A 28 5.72 11.53 -4.18
N GLU A 29 5.73 12.10 -2.98
CA GLU A 29 6.75 11.81 -1.96
C GLU A 29 6.74 10.33 -1.54
N LYS A 30 5.55 9.73 -1.37
CA LYS A 30 5.38 8.31 -1.08
C LYS A 30 5.93 7.43 -2.21
N MET A 31 5.69 7.79 -3.47
CA MET A 31 6.23 7.05 -4.62
C MET A 31 7.77 7.12 -4.68
N LEU A 32 8.36 8.29 -4.40
CA LEU A 32 9.81 8.45 -4.32
C LEU A 32 10.41 7.62 -3.18
N MET A 33 9.82 7.69 -1.98
CA MET A 33 10.26 6.90 -0.83
C MET A 33 10.15 5.40 -1.10
N ARG A 34 9.03 4.96 -1.68
CA ARG A 34 8.81 3.56 -2.09
C ARG A 34 9.90 3.09 -3.04
N GLN A 35 10.16 3.87 -4.10
CA GLN A 35 11.14 3.51 -5.10
C GLN A 35 12.58 3.51 -4.54
N PHE A 36 12.92 4.44 -3.66
CA PHE A 36 14.19 4.41 -2.92
C PHE A 36 14.33 3.12 -2.09
N MET A 37 13.29 2.74 -1.34
CA MET A 37 13.30 1.51 -0.53
C MET A 37 13.48 0.27 -1.41
N LEU A 38 12.79 0.18 -2.55
CA LEU A 38 12.94 -0.91 -3.50
C LEU A 38 14.35 -0.98 -4.10
N MET A 39 14.92 0.16 -4.49
CA MET A 39 16.30 0.24 -4.98
C MET A 39 17.30 -0.19 -3.89
N LYS A 40 17.05 0.17 -2.63
CA LYS A 40 17.87 -0.25 -1.49
C LYS A 40 17.85 -1.78 -1.31
N GLU A 41 16.69 -2.41 -1.43
CA GLU A 41 16.55 -3.87 -1.40
C GLU A 41 17.26 -4.56 -2.58
N GLN A 42 17.35 -3.88 -3.73
CA GLN A 42 18.03 -4.35 -4.94
C GLN A 42 19.53 -4.05 -4.97
N HIS A 43 20.09 -3.48 -3.89
CA HIS A 43 21.48 -3.04 -3.81
C HIS A 43 21.88 -1.97 -4.84
N GLU A 44 20.92 -1.19 -5.32
CA GLU A 44 21.13 -0.06 -6.25
C GLU A 44 21.41 1.27 -5.52
N VAL A 45 21.39 1.27 -4.18
CA VAL A 45 21.66 2.44 -3.33
C VAL A 45 22.92 2.20 -2.50
N PRO A 46 23.86 3.16 -2.41
CA PRO A 46 25.04 3.06 -1.57
C PRO A 46 24.74 2.58 -0.13
N ILE A 47 25.61 1.74 0.42
CA ILE A 47 25.32 1.00 1.66
C ILE A 47 25.07 1.94 2.85
N TYR A 48 25.80 3.05 2.94
CA TYR A 48 25.68 4.04 4.01
C TYR A 48 24.40 4.88 3.95
N LEU A 49 23.76 5.02 2.78
CA LEU A 49 22.51 5.76 2.67
C LEU A 49 21.34 4.91 3.17
N SER A 50 20.48 5.49 3.99
CA SER A 50 19.35 4.84 4.64
C SER A 50 18.03 5.58 4.37
N THR A 51 16.92 5.00 4.79
CA THR A 51 15.62 5.68 4.74
C THR A 51 15.58 6.95 5.60
N LYS A 52 16.44 7.06 6.62
CA LYS A 52 16.58 8.31 7.40
C LYS A 52 17.12 9.44 6.54
N ASP A 53 18.09 9.15 5.67
CA ASP A 53 18.69 10.13 4.76
C ASP A 53 17.67 10.58 3.72
N MET A 54 16.90 9.63 3.16
CA MET A 54 15.82 9.96 2.24
C MET A 54 14.73 10.83 2.90
N LYS A 55 14.37 10.56 4.16
CA LYS A 55 13.45 11.44 4.92
C LYS A 55 14.03 12.83 5.15
N ALA A 56 15.32 12.93 5.48
CA ALA A 56 15.99 14.22 5.62
C ALA A 56 16.02 14.99 4.29
N TRP A 57 16.26 14.30 3.18
CA TRP A 57 16.22 14.85 1.83
C TRP A 57 14.82 15.39 1.48
N LEU A 58 13.77 14.60 1.72
CA LEU A 58 12.38 15.03 1.50
C LEU A 58 11.99 16.21 2.41
N LEU A 59 12.47 16.26 3.65
CA LEU A 59 12.26 17.41 4.54
C LEU A 59 12.89 18.67 3.97
N ALA A 60 14.15 18.58 3.54
CA ALA A 60 14.89 19.72 2.97
C ALA A 60 14.36 20.17 1.60
N GLY A 61 13.70 19.28 0.86
CA GLY A 61 13.10 19.60 -0.45
C GLY A 61 11.87 20.50 -0.39
N ARG A 62 11.34 20.82 0.79
CA ARG A 62 10.24 21.76 0.97
C ARG A 62 10.62 22.88 1.92
N ASP A 63 10.26 24.10 1.50
CA ASP A 63 10.54 25.32 2.24
C ASP A 63 9.26 25.86 2.87
N PHE A 64 9.28 26.00 4.20
CA PHE A 64 8.19 26.57 4.99
C PHE A 64 7.81 27.97 4.52
N LEU A 65 8.79 28.83 4.25
CA LEU A 65 8.56 30.20 3.79
C LEU A 65 7.96 30.21 2.37
N GLU A 66 8.38 29.32 1.48
CA GLU A 66 7.75 29.21 0.15
C GLU A 66 6.30 28.73 0.25
N GLU A 67 5.98 27.81 1.17
CA GLU A 67 4.62 27.27 1.34
C GLU A 67 3.65 28.26 2.00
N PHE A 68 4.13 29.04 2.94
CA PHE A 68 3.32 29.95 3.75
C PHE A 68 3.64 31.42 3.47
N GLN A 69 4.20 31.73 2.30
CA GLN A 69 4.69 33.06 1.91
C GLN A 69 3.68 34.19 2.15
N GLU A 70 2.38 33.94 1.97
CA GLU A 70 1.31 34.91 2.25
C GLU A 70 1.08 35.10 3.76
N THR A 71 1.11 34.02 4.53
CA THR A 71 0.93 34.04 5.99
C THR A 71 2.16 34.59 6.69
N ALA A 72 3.36 34.30 6.18
CA ALA A 72 4.64 34.74 6.71
C ALA A 72 4.78 36.28 6.72
N LYS A 73 4.19 36.96 5.73
CA LYS A 73 4.23 38.43 5.62
C LYS A 73 3.42 39.16 6.71
N GLN A 74 2.52 38.47 7.39
CA GLN A 74 1.55 39.07 8.33
C GLN A 74 1.80 38.67 9.79
N VAL A 75 2.84 37.85 10.06
CA VAL A 75 3.07 37.23 11.37
C VAL A 75 4.39 37.72 11.97
N GLU A 76 4.38 38.01 13.27
CA GLU A 76 5.59 38.39 14.04
C GLU A 76 6.68 37.31 13.96
N ALA A 77 7.95 37.70 13.83
CA ALA A 77 9.08 36.78 13.62
C ALA A 77 9.18 35.65 14.66
N ARG A 78 8.95 35.95 15.95
CA ARG A 78 8.96 34.93 17.01
C ARG A 78 7.85 33.89 16.83
N ARG A 79 6.67 34.32 16.37
CA ARG A 79 5.55 33.41 16.10
C ARG A 79 5.82 32.60 14.84
N LEU A 80 6.42 33.22 13.83
CA LEU A 80 6.82 32.56 12.60
C LEU A 80 7.77 31.38 12.86
N LEU A 81 8.78 31.59 13.72
CA LEU A 81 9.70 30.53 14.16
C LEU A 81 8.97 29.36 14.85
N MET A 82 8.04 29.65 15.76
CA MET A 82 7.27 28.60 16.45
C MET A 82 6.42 27.77 15.49
N VAL A 83 5.87 28.43 14.46
CA VAL A 83 5.06 27.78 13.43
C VAL A 83 5.94 26.91 12.53
N GLU A 84 7.10 27.41 12.11
CA GLU A 84 8.05 26.65 11.31
C GLU A 84 8.53 25.38 12.04
N LEU A 85 8.81 25.49 13.34
CA LEU A 85 9.15 24.34 14.19
C LEU A 85 7.99 23.32 14.26
N ALA A 86 6.76 23.81 14.45
CA ALA A 86 5.58 22.96 14.48
C ALA A 86 5.33 22.27 13.13
N TRP A 87 5.51 22.99 12.02
CA TRP A 87 5.39 22.48 10.67
C TRP A 87 6.43 21.38 10.39
N THR A 88 7.69 21.64 10.74
CA THR A 88 8.79 20.68 10.57
C THR A 88 8.54 19.40 11.38
N SER A 89 8.07 19.54 12.63
CA SER A 89 7.74 18.40 13.49
C SER A 89 6.59 17.55 12.94
N ALA A 90 5.53 18.19 12.46
CA ALA A 90 4.40 17.50 11.84
C ALA A 90 4.83 16.79 10.54
N ARG A 91 5.66 17.43 9.72
CA ARG A 91 6.18 16.85 8.48
C ARG A 91 7.09 15.63 8.74
N ARG A 92 7.94 15.69 9.77
CA ARG A 92 8.71 14.51 10.24
C ARG A 92 7.79 13.36 10.60
N SER A 93 6.76 13.64 11.40
CA SER A 93 5.78 12.63 11.81
C SER A 93 5.04 12.02 10.61
N CYS A 94 4.72 12.84 9.60
CA CYS A 94 4.09 12.39 8.35
C CYS A 94 5.00 11.46 7.54
N LEU A 95 6.30 11.77 7.46
CA LEU A 95 7.29 10.91 6.80
C LEU A 95 7.55 9.61 7.56
N ASP A 96 7.53 9.64 8.89
CA ASP A 96 7.62 8.43 9.71
C ASP A 96 6.40 7.51 9.50
N GLN A 97 5.20 8.10 9.44
CA GLN A 97 3.98 7.37 9.10
C GLN A 97 4.07 6.77 7.68
N MET A 98 4.50 7.56 6.70
CA MET A 98 4.68 7.11 5.31
C MET A 98 5.67 5.95 5.21
N GLU A 99 6.79 6.01 5.91
CA GLU A 99 7.77 4.93 5.96
C GLU A 99 7.14 3.65 6.54
N GLN A 100 6.34 3.77 7.60
CA GLN A 100 5.65 2.63 8.21
C GLN A 100 4.63 2.00 7.25
N GLU A 101 3.79 2.82 6.60
CA GLU A 101 2.84 2.35 5.59
C GLU A 101 3.54 1.60 4.46
N LEU A 102 4.65 2.15 3.95
CA LEU A 102 5.42 1.52 2.88
C LEU A 102 6.08 0.21 3.32
N ARG A 103 6.57 0.11 4.55
CA ARG A 103 7.08 -1.16 5.07
C ARG A 103 5.99 -2.23 5.13
N GLU A 104 4.79 -1.87 5.58
CA GLU A 104 3.65 -2.79 5.64
C GLU A 104 3.21 -3.24 4.24
N GLU A 105 3.15 -2.30 3.28
CA GLU A 105 2.85 -2.59 1.88
C GLU A 105 3.90 -3.53 1.27
N LEU A 106 5.20 -3.20 1.37
CA LEU A 106 6.28 -4.01 0.80
C LEU A 106 6.38 -5.39 1.44
N GLU A 107 6.18 -5.50 2.75
CA GLU A 107 6.11 -6.77 3.45
C GLU A 107 4.93 -7.62 2.94
N LYS A 108 3.76 -6.99 2.75
CA LYS A 108 2.61 -7.65 2.13
C LYS A 108 2.94 -8.13 0.71
N GLU A 109 3.62 -7.34 -0.10
CA GLU A 109 4.04 -7.72 -1.45
C GLU A 109 5.04 -8.88 -1.47
N LYS A 110 6.00 -8.92 -0.54
CA LYS A 110 6.92 -10.05 -0.38
C LYS A 110 6.14 -11.33 -0.09
N ARG A 111 5.22 -11.27 0.88
CA ARG A 111 4.39 -12.41 1.26
C ARG A 111 3.47 -12.86 0.11
N LEU A 112 2.83 -11.93 -0.60
CA LEU A 112 2.04 -12.23 -1.81
C LEU A 112 2.91 -12.86 -2.89
N SER A 113 4.11 -12.31 -3.12
CA SER A 113 5.02 -12.81 -4.14
C SER A 113 5.46 -14.25 -3.86
N LEU A 114 5.65 -14.61 -2.59
CA LEU A 114 5.95 -15.99 -2.18
C LEU A 114 4.74 -16.90 -2.37
N GLN A 115 3.55 -16.46 -1.95
CA GLN A 115 2.31 -17.22 -2.12
C GLN A 115 2.03 -17.56 -3.59
N PHE A 116 2.32 -16.62 -4.50
CA PHE A 116 2.13 -16.81 -5.94
C PHE A 116 3.39 -17.28 -6.68
N SER A 117 4.52 -17.46 -5.98
CA SER A 117 5.82 -17.83 -6.54
C SER A 117 6.27 -16.95 -7.73
N ARG A 118 5.94 -15.66 -7.68
CA ARG A 118 6.26 -14.66 -8.71
C ARG A 118 6.15 -13.25 -8.12
N LYS A 119 6.68 -12.23 -8.80
CA LYS A 119 6.52 -10.84 -8.35
C LYS A 119 5.04 -10.44 -8.36
N VAL A 120 4.52 -10.06 -7.20
CA VAL A 120 3.15 -9.55 -7.01
C VAL A 120 3.19 -8.29 -6.18
N THR A 121 2.63 -7.21 -6.72
CA THR A 121 2.45 -5.94 -6.02
C THR A 121 1.03 -5.81 -5.49
N VAL A 122 0.80 -4.91 -4.52
CA VAL A 122 -0.55 -4.63 -4.02
C VAL A 122 -1.40 -4.03 -5.15
N GLU A 123 -0.84 -3.09 -5.91
CA GLU A 123 -1.49 -2.45 -7.06
C GLU A 123 -1.85 -3.47 -8.14
N GLY A 124 -0.91 -4.33 -8.52
CA GLY A 124 -1.12 -5.38 -9.53
C GLY A 124 -2.21 -6.36 -9.12
N LEU A 125 -2.25 -6.74 -7.83
CA LEU A 125 -3.33 -7.56 -7.28
C LEU A 125 -4.68 -6.83 -7.32
N GLN A 126 -4.74 -5.54 -6.98
CA GLN A 126 -5.97 -4.75 -7.03
C GLN A 126 -6.51 -4.63 -8.47
N MET A 127 -5.64 -4.38 -9.45
CA MET A 127 -6.03 -4.37 -10.87
C MET A 127 -6.52 -5.73 -11.33
N PHE A 128 -5.93 -6.82 -10.85
CA PHE A 128 -6.42 -8.15 -11.17
C PHE A 128 -7.81 -8.41 -10.57
N LEU A 129 -8.02 -8.01 -9.31
CA LEU A 129 -9.30 -8.15 -8.63
C LEU A 129 -10.41 -7.32 -9.30
N SER A 130 -10.11 -6.13 -9.83
CA SER A 130 -11.09 -5.31 -10.55
C SER A 130 -11.59 -5.99 -11.83
N VAL A 131 -10.76 -6.82 -12.47
CA VAL A 131 -11.14 -7.64 -13.65
C VAL A 131 -11.89 -8.91 -13.26
N ILE A 132 -11.53 -9.56 -12.15
CA ILE A 132 -12.15 -10.81 -11.71
C ILE A 132 -13.48 -10.60 -11.00
N ARG A 133 -13.60 -9.59 -10.14
CA ARG A 133 -14.76 -9.40 -9.26
C ARG A 133 -16.09 -9.36 -10.03
N PRO A 134 -16.25 -8.59 -11.14
CA PRO A 134 -17.50 -8.57 -11.88
C PRO A 134 -17.90 -9.96 -12.41
N LYS A 135 -16.91 -10.77 -12.80
CA LYS A 135 -17.15 -12.13 -13.28
C LYS A 135 -17.52 -13.07 -12.13
N ALA A 136 -16.87 -12.94 -10.98
CA ALA A 136 -17.21 -13.68 -9.78
C ALA A 136 -18.63 -13.36 -9.30
N GLU A 137 -19.04 -12.09 -9.35
CA GLU A 137 -20.41 -11.66 -9.02
C GLU A 137 -21.45 -12.31 -9.96
N GLN A 138 -21.17 -12.36 -11.26
CA GLN A 138 -22.04 -13.04 -12.22
C GLN A 138 -22.15 -14.54 -11.95
N ASP A 139 -21.02 -15.19 -11.62
CA ASP A 139 -20.98 -16.61 -11.28
C ASP A 139 -21.80 -16.87 -9.99
N VAL A 140 -21.69 -16.02 -8.97
CA VAL A 140 -22.50 -16.07 -7.74
C VAL A 140 -23.99 -15.88 -8.04
N GLN A 141 -24.37 -14.92 -8.89
CA GLN A 141 -25.77 -14.71 -9.26
C GLN A 141 -26.37 -15.95 -9.95
N THR A 142 -25.61 -16.55 -10.87
CA THR A 142 -26.01 -17.79 -11.57
C THR A 142 -26.18 -18.93 -10.56
N PHE A 143 -25.21 -19.07 -9.66
CA PHE A 143 -25.25 -20.03 -8.57
C PHE A 143 -26.49 -19.88 -7.68
N LEU A 144 -26.82 -18.66 -7.26
CA LEU A 144 -27.99 -18.39 -6.42
C LEU A 144 -29.31 -18.80 -7.10
N GLY A 145 -29.40 -18.63 -8.42
CA GLY A 145 -30.53 -19.12 -9.20
C GLY A 145 -30.66 -20.65 -9.15
N HIS A 146 -29.56 -21.38 -9.33
CA HIS A 146 -29.55 -22.85 -9.21
C HIS A 146 -29.87 -23.32 -7.80
N LEU A 147 -29.28 -22.69 -6.78
CA LEU A 147 -29.53 -23.01 -5.38
C LEU A 147 -31.01 -22.79 -5.03
N SER A 148 -31.61 -21.71 -5.52
CA SER A 148 -33.02 -21.40 -5.27
C SER A 148 -33.96 -22.49 -5.81
N ASN A 149 -33.69 -22.99 -7.02
CA ASN A 149 -34.42 -24.12 -7.59
C ASN A 149 -34.21 -25.42 -6.81
N LYS A 150 -32.98 -25.67 -6.35
CA LYS A 150 -32.64 -26.84 -5.51
C LYS A 150 -33.33 -26.80 -4.15
N LEU A 151 -33.42 -25.62 -3.53
CA LEU A 151 -34.12 -25.43 -2.27
C LEU A 151 -35.63 -25.60 -2.43
N LEU A 152 -36.23 -25.02 -3.46
CA LEU A 152 -37.66 -25.20 -3.74
C LEU A 152 -38.02 -26.67 -3.97
N SER A 153 -37.24 -27.40 -4.77
CA SER A 153 -37.48 -28.83 -4.98
C SER A 153 -37.26 -29.68 -3.72
N SER A 154 -36.40 -29.24 -2.79
CA SER A 154 -36.11 -29.97 -1.55
C SER A 154 -37.12 -29.70 -0.42
N PHE A 155 -37.81 -28.56 -0.45
CA PHE A 155 -38.67 -28.07 0.65
C PHE A 155 -40.11 -27.78 0.23
N THR A 156 -40.49 -28.11 -1.01
CA THR A 156 -41.89 -28.06 -1.46
C THR A 156 -42.33 -29.42 -1.98
N ASP A 157 -43.57 -29.79 -1.72
CA ASP A 157 -44.12 -31.06 -2.14
C ASP A 157 -44.62 -31.01 -3.59
N SER A 158 -44.90 -32.18 -4.16
CA SER A 158 -45.56 -32.32 -5.46
C SER A 158 -46.93 -31.61 -5.48
N HIS A 159 -47.60 -31.52 -4.33
CA HIS A 159 -48.91 -30.89 -4.16
C HIS A 159 -48.85 -29.37 -3.88
N THR A 160 -47.67 -28.78 -3.68
CA THR A 160 -47.57 -27.33 -3.48
C THR A 160 -47.93 -26.58 -4.76
N SER A 161 -48.84 -25.61 -4.66
CA SER A 161 -49.34 -24.87 -5.81
C SER A 161 -48.22 -24.13 -6.58
N LYS A 162 -48.39 -23.99 -7.90
CA LYS A 162 -47.44 -23.25 -8.75
C LYS A 162 -47.25 -21.81 -8.29
N GLN A 163 -48.33 -21.16 -7.82
CA GLN A 163 -48.31 -19.79 -7.33
C GLN A 163 -47.50 -19.67 -6.02
N THR A 164 -47.64 -20.62 -5.11
CA THR A 164 -46.85 -20.67 -3.86
C THR A 164 -45.37 -20.90 -4.17
N LYS A 165 -45.03 -21.81 -5.09
CA LYS A 165 -43.63 -22.04 -5.53
C LYS A 165 -43.01 -20.77 -6.14
N LEU A 166 -43.77 -20.05 -6.97
CA LEU A 166 -43.32 -18.81 -7.60
C LEU A 166 -43.13 -17.67 -6.57
N ALA A 167 -44.03 -17.54 -5.60
CA ALA A 167 -43.90 -16.57 -4.51
C ALA A 167 -42.67 -16.85 -3.64
N LEU A 168 -42.43 -18.13 -3.27
CA LEU A 168 -41.25 -18.54 -2.51
C LEU A 168 -39.95 -18.31 -3.29
N LEU A 169 -39.91 -18.63 -4.60
CA LEU A 169 -38.77 -18.35 -5.47
C LEU A 169 -38.44 -16.85 -5.48
N THR A 170 -39.47 -16.02 -5.61
CA THR A 170 -39.33 -14.56 -5.68
C THR A 170 -38.80 -14.00 -4.35
N LYS A 171 -39.36 -14.47 -3.22
CA LYS A 171 -38.92 -14.11 -1.87
C LYS A 171 -37.46 -14.50 -1.62
N LEU A 172 -37.08 -15.71 -2.03
CA LEU A 172 -35.71 -16.21 -1.90
C LEU A 172 -34.74 -15.37 -2.74
N HIS A 173 -35.05 -15.11 -4.01
CA HIS A 173 -34.24 -14.24 -4.87
C HIS A 173 -34.08 -12.83 -4.30
N SER A 174 -35.15 -12.22 -3.75
CA SER A 174 -35.05 -10.90 -3.13
C SER A 174 -34.19 -10.90 -1.87
N ALA A 175 -34.23 -11.98 -1.08
CA ALA A 175 -33.48 -12.08 0.17
C ALA A 175 -32.00 -12.40 -0.06
N THR A 176 -31.66 -13.20 -1.08
CA THR A 176 -30.26 -13.57 -1.34
C THR A 176 -29.52 -12.60 -2.25
N ARG A 177 -30.22 -11.77 -3.03
CA ARG A 177 -29.59 -10.77 -3.94
C ARG A 177 -28.62 -9.82 -3.22
N PRO A 178 -28.91 -9.26 -2.03
CA PRO A 178 -27.98 -8.40 -1.31
C PRO A 178 -26.70 -9.12 -0.85
N LEU A 179 -26.71 -10.45 -0.78
CA LEU A 179 -25.58 -11.25 -0.30
C LEU A 179 -24.49 -11.44 -1.36
N VAL A 180 -24.76 -11.11 -2.64
CA VAL A 180 -23.83 -11.39 -3.75
C VAL A 180 -22.45 -10.80 -3.48
N THR A 181 -22.36 -9.51 -3.14
CA THR A 181 -21.07 -8.85 -2.87
C THR A 181 -20.36 -9.48 -1.67
N GLN A 182 -21.10 -9.75 -0.58
CA GLN A 182 -20.53 -10.37 0.61
C GLN A 182 -20.00 -11.79 0.34
N MET A 183 -20.71 -12.58 -0.47
CA MET A 183 -20.28 -13.92 -0.87
C MET A 183 -19.03 -13.87 -1.74
N VAL A 184 -18.93 -12.91 -2.66
CA VAL A 184 -17.72 -12.70 -3.47
C VAL A 184 -16.55 -12.29 -2.58
N ASP A 185 -16.77 -11.41 -1.62
CA ASP A 185 -15.74 -10.96 -0.69
C ASP A 185 -15.22 -12.11 0.17
N ILE A 186 -16.11 -12.94 0.72
CA ILE A 186 -15.72 -14.14 1.47
C ILE A 186 -14.97 -15.12 0.56
N ALA A 187 -15.43 -15.32 -0.67
CA ALA A 187 -14.79 -16.23 -1.63
C ALA A 187 -13.41 -15.75 -2.08
N LEU A 188 -13.19 -14.44 -2.21
CA LEU A 188 -11.91 -13.85 -2.62
C LEU A 188 -11.01 -13.49 -1.43
N LYS A 189 -11.51 -13.61 -0.18
CA LYS A 189 -10.78 -13.24 1.03
C LYS A 189 -9.42 -13.92 1.15
N PHE A 190 -9.27 -15.15 0.64
CA PHE A 190 -7.99 -15.88 0.65
C PHE A 190 -6.87 -15.19 -0.16
N LEU A 191 -7.21 -14.27 -1.05
CA LEU A 191 -6.29 -13.42 -1.82
C LEU A 191 -5.83 -12.20 -1.03
N LEU A 192 -6.57 -11.84 0.02
CA LEU A 192 -6.40 -10.59 0.77
C LEU A 192 -5.96 -10.81 2.22
N ASP A 193 -6.32 -11.95 2.82
CA ASP A 193 -5.91 -12.34 4.17
C ASP A 193 -4.47 -12.87 4.17
N GLU A 194 -3.75 -12.51 5.26
CA GLU A 194 -2.32 -12.69 5.46
C GLU A 194 -1.78 -13.97 4.80
N PRO A 195 -0.82 -13.85 3.87
CA PRO A 195 -0.13 -15.01 3.35
C PRO A 195 0.54 -15.72 4.53
N GLU A 196 0.57 -17.05 4.48
CA GLU A 196 1.09 -17.85 5.59
C GLU A 196 2.46 -17.34 6.05
N PRO A 197 2.74 -17.33 7.36
CA PRO A 197 4.02 -16.87 7.88
C PRO A 197 5.15 -17.61 7.17
N LEU A 198 6.24 -16.89 6.92
CA LEU A 198 7.48 -17.39 6.31
C LEU A 198 7.99 -18.62 7.07
N VAL A 199 7.51 -19.81 6.71
CA VAL A 199 8.22 -21.03 7.04
C VAL A 199 9.32 -21.13 6.00
N GLU A 200 10.49 -20.57 6.34
CA GLU A 200 11.74 -20.97 5.72
C GLU A 200 11.83 -22.49 5.88
N VAL A 201 11.42 -23.21 4.83
CA VAL A 201 11.73 -24.62 4.71
C VAL A 201 13.23 -24.70 4.60
N LYS A 202 13.91 -24.90 5.74
CA LYS A 202 15.30 -25.34 5.77
C LYS A 202 15.38 -26.51 4.83
N ARG A 203 16.06 -26.33 3.69
CA ARG A 203 16.45 -27.44 2.82
C ARG A 203 17.44 -28.28 3.61
N SER A 204 16.94 -29.21 4.42
CA SER A 204 17.74 -30.33 4.89
C SER A 204 18.11 -31.14 3.65
N GLN A 205 19.39 -31.03 3.28
CA GLN A 205 20.02 -31.95 2.34
C GLN A 205 20.05 -33.34 3.00
N THR A 206 18.96 -34.08 2.87
CA THR A 206 18.92 -35.52 3.10
C THR A 206 17.97 -36.08 2.06
N GLY A 207 18.54 -36.83 1.11
CA GLY A 207 17.80 -37.45 0.02
C GLY A 207 16.67 -38.32 0.54
N GLY A 208 15.46 -38.04 0.08
CA GLY A 208 14.28 -38.83 0.40
C GLY A 208 13.00 -38.06 0.15
N SER A 209 12.34 -38.38 -0.97
CA SER A 209 11.00 -37.95 -1.36
C SER A 209 10.81 -36.46 -1.68
N VAL A 210 10.67 -36.17 -2.98
CA VAL A 210 10.06 -34.94 -3.48
C VAL A 210 8.57 -35.01 -3.13
N GLU A 211 8.20 -34.65 -1.90
CA GLU A 211 6.84 -34.17 -1.66
C GLU A 211 6.72 -32.84 -2.40
N SER A 212 5.93 -32.84 -3.48
CA SER A 212 5.83 -31.70 -4.39
C SER A 212 5.38 -30.45 -3.63
N ARG A 213 6.00 -29.31 -3.92
CA ARG A 213 5.55 -27.98 -3.47
C ARG A 213 4.08 -27.71 -3.82
N ASP A 214 3.56 -28.37 -4.85
CA ASP A 214 2.14 -28.34 -5.23
C ASP A 214 1.20 -28.89 -4.13
N SER A 215 1.68 -29.78 -3.26
CA SER A 215 0.86 -30.41 -2.21
C SER A 215 0.59 -29.49 -1.00
N SER A 216 1.53 -28.59 -0.67
CA SER A 216 1.42 -27.66 0.47
C SER A 216 0.43 -26.52 0.14
N LEU A 217 0.62 -25.85 -1.00
CA LEU A 217 -0.26 -24.78 -1.49
C LEU A 217 -1.70 -25.27 -1.68
N THR A 218 -1.87 -26.49 -2.20
CA THR A 218 -3.21 -27.08 -2.35
C THR A 218 -3.86 -27.42 -1.01
N SER A 219 -3.10 -27.81 0.02
CA SER A 219 -3.67 -28.12 1.34
C SER A 219 -4.17 -26.88 2.08
N ALA A 220 -3.41 -25.78 2.05
CA ALA A 220 -3.79 -24.50 2.65
C ALA A 220 -4.96 -23.86 1.91
N LEU A 221 -4.90 -23.84 0.57
CA LEU A 221 -6.00 -23.36 -0.28
C LEU A 221 -7.27 -24.19 -0.10
N ARG A 222 -7.14 -25.52 0.07
CA ARG A 222 -8.28 -26.39 0.38
C ARG A 222 -8.93 -26.01 1.70
N LYS A 223 -8.16 -25.85 2.79
CA LYS A 223 -8.68 -25.40 4.09
C LYS A 223 -9.36 -24.03 4.00
N ARG A 224 -8.76 -23.07 3.30
CA ARG A 224 -9.36 -21.73 3.08
C ARG A 224 -10.65 -21.80 2.28
N SER A 225 -10.69 -22.64 1.24
CA SER A 225 -11.89 -22.86 0.44
C SER A 225 -13.02 -23.50 1.26
N GLU A 226 -12.70 -24.44 2.16
CA GLU A 226 -13.66 -25.08 3.06
C GLU A 226 -14.22 -24.07 4.07
N ALA A 227 -13.36 -23.23 4.66
CA ALA A 227 -13.78 -22.18 5.58
C ALA A 227 -14.72 -21.17 4.90
N ALA A 228 -14.35 -20.66 3.72
CA ALA A 228 -15.18 -19.75 2.94
C ALA A 228 -16.53 -20.38 2.56
N SER A 229 -16.52 -21.65 2.15
CA SER A 229 -17.73 -22.39 1.80
C SER A 229 -18.66 -22.57 3.00
N ALA A 230 -18.12 -22.86 4.18
CA ALA A 230 -18.90 -23.01 5.40
C ALA A 230 -19.53 -21.69 5.84
N GLU A 231 -18.79 -20.58 5.72
CA GLU A 231 -19.29 -19.25 6.04
C GLU A 231 -20.41 -18.81 5.10
N ILE A 232 -20.20 -18.94 3.79
CA ILE A 232 -21.23 -18.67 2.77
C ILE A 232 -22.44 -19.59 2.97
N GLY A 233 -22.21 -20.88 3.25
CA GLY A 233 -23.26 -21.85 3.52
C GLY A 233 -24.15 -21.47 4.71
N ARG A 234 -23.56 -20.99 5.80
CA ARG A 234 -24.31 -20.48 6.97
C ARG A 234 -25.13 -19.24 6.62
N LEU A 235 -24.51 -18.25 5.97
CA LEU A 235 -25.17 -17.00 5.56
C LEU A 235 -26.41 -17.27 4.69
N LEU A 236 -26.27 -18.17 3.72
CA LEU A 236 -27.36 -18.58 2.83
C LEU A 236 -28.45 -19.37 3.57
N ALA A 237 -28.06 -20.26 4.48
CA ALA A 237 -29.02 -21.04 5.25
C ALA A 237 -29.84 -20.16 6.20
N ASP A 238 -29.23 -19.21 6.91
CA ASP A 238 -29.97 -18.29 7.78
C ASP A 238 -30.95 -17.43 6.97
N THR A 239 -30.53 -16.95 5.80
CA THR A 239 -31.39 -16.18 4.89
C THR A 239 -32.54 -17.02 4.35
N ALA A 240 -32.27 -18.24 3.89
CA ALA A 240 -33.28 -19.13 3.35
C ALA A 240 -34.26 -19.61 4.44
N ALA A 241 -33.80 -19.87 5.68
CA ALA A 241 -34.66 -20.28 6.78
C ALA A 241 -35.75 -19.24 7.08
N SER A 242 -35.42 -17.94 6.99
CA SER A 242 -36.39 -16.85 7.12
C SER A 242 -37.43 -16.83 5.99
N CYS A 243 -37.06 -17.30 4.79
CA CYS A 243 -37.95 -17.32 3.64
C CYS A 243 -39.01 -18.42 3.76
N PHE A 244 -38.60 -19.61 4.21
CA PHE A 244 -39.43 -20.80 4.36
C PHE A 244 -40.13 -20.91 5.73
N CYS A 245 -39.91 -19.97 6.66
CA CYS A 245 -40.48 -19.99 8.02
C CYS A 245 -40.18 -21.30 8.78
N LEU A 246 -38.98 -21.84 8.63
CA LEU A 246 -38.60 -23.15 9.19
C LEU A 246 -38.12 -22.98 10.64
N ASN A 247 -38.93 -23.42 11.61
CA ASN A 247 -38.65 -23.24 13.05
C ASN A 247 -38.03 -24.46 13.76
N THR A 248 -37.65 -25.52 13.05
CA THR A 248 -37.06 -26.72 13.68
C THR A 248 -35.57 -26.86 13.40
N SER A 249 -34.80 -27.24 14.44
CA SER A 249 -33.35 -27.37 14.40
C SER A 249 -32.86 -28.38 13.34
N PHE A 250 -33.61 -29.46 13.13
CA PHE A 250 -33.32 -30.48 12.12
C PHE A 250 -33.37 -29.93 10.69
N ILE A 251 -34.36 -29.08 10.41
CA ILE A 251 -34.52 -28.48 9.08
C ILE A 251 -33.41 -27.46 8.83
N LYS A 252 -33.01 -26.70 9.85
CA LYS A 252 -31.88 -25.75 9.75
C LYS A 252 -30.56 -26.47 9.48
N ALA A 253 -30.28 -27.60 10.13
CA ALA A 253 -29.06 -28.39 9.86
C ALA A 253 -29.02 -28.93 8.42
N ARG A 254 -30.15 -29.45 7.91
CA ARG A 254 -30.26 -29.89 6.51
C ARG A 254 -30.05 -28.74 5.52
N LEU A 255 -30.59 -27.56 5.84
CA LEU A 255 -30.43 -26.36 5.02
C LEU A 255 -28.97 -25.89 4.96
N VAL A 256 -28.28 -25.83 6.12
CA VAL A 256 -26.85 -25.52 6.19
C VAL A 256 -26.04 -26.50 5.36
N HIS A 257 -26.34 -27.80 5.41
CA HIS A 257 -25.64 -28.80 4.62
C HIS A 257 -25.82 -28.58 3.10
N ILE A 258 -27.05 -28.36 2.63
CA ILE A 258 -27.34 -28.09 1.22
C ILE A 258 -26.63 -26.82 0.74
N CYS A 259 -26.73 -25.73 1.52
CA CYS A 259 -26.10 -24.46 1.19
C CYS A 259 -24.57 -24.53 1.20
N THR A 260 -23.97 -25.23 2.16
CA THR A 260 -22.51 -25.39 2.26
C THR A 260 -21.96 -26.23 1.12
N SER A 261 -22.61 -27.36 0.80
CA SER A 261 -22.22 -28.20 -0.34
C SER A 261 -22.29 -27.42 -1.65
N ALA A 262 -23.37 -26.66 -1.86
CA ALA A 262 -23.51 -25.83 -3.05
C ALA A 262 -22.46 -24.71 -3.09
N ALA A 263 -22.21 -24.04 -1.96
CA ALA A 263 -21.18 -23.01 -1.85
C ALA A 263 -19.78 -23.56 -2.16
N GLN A 264 -19.49 -24.80 -1.80
CA GLN A 264 -18.20 -25.43 -2.09
C GLN A 264 -17.90 -25.52 -3.59
N ASP A 265 -18.89 -25.87 -4.41
CA ASP A 265 -18.71 -25.93 -5.87
C ASP A 265 -18.46 -24.54 -6.46
N MET A 266 -19.21 -23.55 -5.97
CA MET A 266 -19.05 -22.15 -6.37
C MET A 266 -17.66 -21.59 -6.00
N VAL A 267 -17.23 -21.79 -4.75
CA VAL A 267 -15.92 -21.33 -4.26
C VAL A 267 -14.81 -22.00 -5.07
N LYS A 268 -14.88 -23.32 -5.30
CA LYS A 268 -13.91 -24.03 -6.15
C LYS A 268 -13.85 -23.47 -7.57
N ALA A 269 -15.00 -23.13 -8.16
CA ALA A 269 -15.04 -22.55 -9.51
C ALA A 269 -14.39 -21.16 -9.57
N ILE A 270 -14.66 -20.29 -8.57
CA ILE A 270 -14.03 -18.97 -8.45
C ILE A 270 -12.51 -19.11 -8.29
N TYR A 271 -12.06 -20.02 -7.43
CA TYR A 271 -10.64 -20.29 -7.21
C TYR A 271 -9.95 -20.81 -8.47
N LYS A 272 -10.54 -21.78 -9.15
CA LYS A 272 -9.99 -22.31 -10.40
C LYS A 272 -9.83 -21.19 -11.44
N ARG A 273 -10.87 -20.36 -11.61
CA ARG A 273 -10.84 -19.21 -12.52
C ARG A 273 -9.75 -18.22 -12.14
N PHE A 274 -9.56 -17.98 -10.84
CA PHE A 274 -8.46 -17.16 -10.34
C PHE A 274 -7.11 -17.75 -10.75
N VAL A 275 -6.85 -19.03 -10.46
CA VAL A 275 -5.57 -19.69 -10.78
C VAL A 275 -5.29 -19.60 -12.29
N ASP A 276 -6.25 -20.05 -13.10
CA ASP A 276 -6.13 -20.08 -14.56
C ASP A 276 -5.83 -18.68 -15.15
N ARG A 277 -6.50 -17.64 -14.64
CA ARG A 277 -6.29 -16.27 -15.14
C ARG A 277 -5.05 -15.62 -14.56
N SER A 278 -4.68 -15.97 -13.34
CA SER A 278 -3.56 -15.35 -12.64
C SER A 278 -2.27 -15.61 -13.40
N GLU A 279 -2.02 -16.85 -13.85
CA GLU A 279 -0.81 -17.23 -14.60
C GLU A 279 -0.58 -16.34 -15.83
N THR A 280 -1.66 -16.00 -16.53
CA THR A 280 -1.63 -15.18 -17.76
C THR A 280 -1.67 -13.66 -17.52
N PHE A 281 -1.93 -13.20 -16.29
CA PHE A 281 -2.11 -11.77 -16.00
C PHE A 281 -0.77 -11.08 -15.66
N HIS A 282 -0.12 -10.57 -16.70
CA HIS A 282 1.19 -9.91 -16.61
C HIS A 282 1.20 -8.65 -15.73
N LEU A 283 0.04 -8.02 -15.49
CA LEU A 283 -0.08 -6.82 -14.67
C LEU A 283 0.01 -7.08 -13.16
N MET A 284 0.11 -8.33 -12.69
CA MET A 284 0.27 -8.60 -11.24
C MET A 284 1.60 -8.07 -10.67
N SER A 285 2.62 -7.86 -11.50
CA SER A 285 3.91 -7.29 -11.09
C SER A 285 4.02 -5.78 -11.31
N PHE A 286 2.92 -5.12 -11.70
CA PHE A 286 2.89 -3.69 -12.00
C PHE A 286 3.20 -2.85 -10.76
N ASP A 287 4.13 -1.91 -10.87
CA ASP A 287 4.47 -0.98 -9.81
C ASP A 287 4.58 0.42 -10.40
N GLU A 288 3.61 1.29 -10.11
CA GLU A 288 3.58 2.64 -10.67
C GLU A 288 4.83 3.45 -10.25
N SER A 289 5.42 3.18 -9.07
CA SER A 289 6.58 3.92 -8.56
C SER A 289 7.84 3.66 -9.38
N SER A 290 7.95 2.45 -9.94
CA SER A 290 9.06 2.08 -10.83
C SER A 290 9.05 2.84 -12.16
N ILE A 291 7.89 3.34 -12.58
CA ILE A 291 7.70 4.09 -13.84
C ILE A 291 7.80 5.59 -13.57
N THR A 292 7.13 6.07 -12.53
CA THR A 292 6.90 7.50 -12.31
C THR A 292 7.95 8.16 -11.42
N ALA A 293 8.59 7.39 -10.52
CA ALA A 293 9.46 7.94 -9.48
C ALA A 293 10.92 7.47 -9.55
N ARG A 294 11.26 6.49 -10.42
CA ARG A 294 12.61 5.92 -10.51
C ARG A 294 13.68 6.95 -10.82
N ASP A 295 13.48 7.78 -11.84
CA ASP A 295 14.46 8.81 -12.19
C ASP A 295 14.63 9.83 -11.05
N GLY A 296 13.53 10.19 -10.37
CA GLY A 296 13.57 11.09 -9.22
C GLY A 296 14.31 10.48 -8.03
N ALA A 297 14.11 9.20 -7.76
CA ALA A 297 14.82 8.47 -6.70
C ALA A 297 16.32 8.34 -7.02
N VAL A 298 16.70 8.06 -8.27
CA VAL A 298 18.10 8.05 -8.71
C VAL A 298 18.75 9.41 -8.50
N CYS A 299 18.08 10.51 -8.90
CA CYS A 299 18.57 11.86 -8.67
C CYS A 299 18.76 12.15 -7.17
N ALA A 300 17.80 11.75 -6.34
CA ALA A 300 17.88 11.95 -4.89
C ALA A 300 19.06 11.16 -4.28
N VAL A 301 19.29 9.91 -4.72
CA VAL A 301 20.42 9.09 -4.28
C VAL A 301 21.75 9.76 -4.62
N GLN A 302 21.90 10.27 -5.85
CA GLN A 302 23.11 10.97 -6.29
C GLN A 302 23.35 12.23 -5.46
N ASP A 303 22.33 13.08 -5.27
CA ASP A 303 22.46 14.29 -4.48
C ASP A 303 22.76 14.01 -2.99
N MET A 304 22.17 12.96 -2.41
CA MET A 304 22.52 12.53 -1.05
C MET A 304 23.96 12.00 -0.95
N ASP A 305 24.42 11.28 -1.98
CA ASP A 305 25.78 10.75 -2.04
C ASP A 305 26.82 11.89 -2.14
N ASP A 306 26.61 12.82 -3.06
CA ASP A 306 27.48 13.98 -3.26
C ASP A 306 27.64 14.80 -1.97
N ARG A 307 26.57 14.94 -1.18
CA ARG A 307 26.59 15.61 0.13
C ARG A 307 27.39 14.86 1.17
N ALA A 308 27.21 13.54 1.24
CA ALA A 308 27.94 12.71 2.20
C ALA A 308 29.45 12.75 1.91
N GLN A 309 29.83 12.75 0.62
CA GLN A 309 31.22 12.88 0.20
C GLN A 309 31.78 14.29 0.52
N SER A 310 31.03 15.34 0.18
CA SER A 310 31.47 16.73 0.42
C SER A 310 31.64 17.05 1.90
N ALA A 311 30.73 16.60 2.76
CA ALA A 311 30.85 16.74 4.22
C ALA A 311 32.07 15.98 4.77
N GLY A 312 32.41 14.83 4.19
CA GLY A 312 33.63 14.08 4.53
C GLY A 312 34.91 14.85 4.16
N TYR A 313 34.90 15.56 3.02
CA TYR A 313 36.02 16.42 2.62
C TYR A 313 36.18 17.66 3.53
N GLU A 314 35.09 18.29 3.94
CA GLU A 314 35.13 19.44 4.87
C GLU A 314 35.64 19.04 6.26
N LEU A 315 35.20 17.88 6.77
CA LEU A 315 35.70 17.33 8.03
C LEU A 315 37.18 16.93 7.95
N ALA A 316 37.62 16.37 6.82
CA ALA A 316 39.03 16.09 6.58
C ALA A 316 39.86 17.37 6.57
N LEU A 317 39.41 18.43 5.91
CA LEU A 317 40.08 19.74 5.87
C LEU A 317 40.17 20.38 7.28
N GLN A 318 39.14 20.27 8.10
CA GLN A 318 39.15 20.77 9.48
C GLN A 318 40.13 19.99 10.38
N LEU A 319 40.24 18.68 10.20
CA LEU A 319 41.20 17.84 10.93
C LEU A 319 42.66 18.08 10.51
N PHE A 320 42.90 18.52 9.27
CA PHE A 320 44.25 18.94 8.84
C PHE A 320 44.63 20.35 9.30
N THR A 321 43.70 21.12 9.87
CA THR A 321 43.98 22.48 10.38
C THR A 321 44.18 22.55 11.90
N GLU A 322 43.94 21.48 12.66
CA GLU A 322 44.04 21.50 14.14
C GLU A 322 45.31 20.89 14.76
N ASP A 323 46.23 20.30 13.99
CA ASP A 323 47.51 19.80 14.54
C ASP A 323 48.74 20.63 14.11
N ASP A 324 49.15 21.46 15.07
CA ASP A 324 50.48 21.98 15.42
C ASP A 324 50.93 23.40 14.96
N PRO A 325 51.31 24.31 15.90
CA PRO A 325 51.88 25.61 15.61
C PRO A 325 53.41 25.56 15.63
N THR A 326 54.07 25.85 14.51
CA THR A 326 55.41 26.47 14.52
C THR A 326 55.71 27.06 13.14
N THR A 327 55.67 28.39 13.05
CA THR A 327 56.34 29.14 11.98
C THR A 327 57.84 29.31 12.32
N PRO A 328 58.70 29.50 11.31
CA PRO A 328 58.96 30.87 10.89
C PRO A 328 58.97 31.09 9.37
N GLU A 329 58.43 32.26 9.01
CA GLU A 329 58.80 33.15 7.90
C GLU A 329 58.67 32.65 6.45
N LEU A 330 57.66 33.19 5.76
CA LEU A 330 57.88 34.22 4.72
C LEU A 330 56.52 34.79 4.26
N CYS A 331 56.23 36.02 4.66
CA CYS A 331 55.33 36.92 3.94
C CYS A 331 56.20 37.80 3.01
N PRO A 332 55.66 38.22 1.86
CA PRO A 332 54.93 39.48 1.92
C PRO A 332 53.55 39.41 1.28
N VAL A 333 52.56 39.83 2.07
CA VAL A 333 51.55 40.85 1.75
C VAL A 333 51.17 40.96 0.27
N GLU A 334 49.99 40.44 -0.08
CA GLU A 334 49.00 41.24 -0.80
C GLU A 334 47.65 41.10 -0.11
N ALA A 335 47.15 42.25 0.33
CA ALA A 335 45.83 42.41 0.90
C ALA A 335 44.77 42.13 -0.16
N ALA A 336 43.81 41.25 0.15
CA ALA A 336 42.51 41.26 -0.48
C ALA A 336 41.46 40.91 0.58
N GLU A 337 40.81 41.97 1.08
CA GLU A 337 39.49 41.88 1.69
C GLU A 337 38.59 41.00 0.79
N ARG A 338 38.15 39.86 1.32
CA ARG A 338 36.97 39.13 0.80
C ARG A 338 36.16 38.61 1.98
N THR A 339 35.27 39.50 2.39
CA THR A 339 33.88 39.29 2.80
C THR A 339 33.44 37.87 3.20
N ASP A 340 32.84 37.83 4.40
CA ASP A 340 31.98 36.81 5.03
C ASP A 340 30.76 36.35 4.20
N GLU A 341 30.75 36.53 2.87
CA GLU A 341 29.58 36.27 2.01
C GLU A 341 29.48 34.83 1.48
N LYS A 342 30.47 33.97 1.74
CA LYS A 342 30.52 32.62 1.11
C LYS A 342 29.76 31.50 1.83
N GLU A 343 29.41 31.64 3.10
CA GLU A 343 28.63 30.59 3.79
C GLU A 343 27.14 30.63 3.46
N ASP A 344 26.61 31.79 3.03
CA ASP A 344 25.18 31.98 2.77
C ASP A 344 24.79 31.68 1.31
N GLU A 345 25.69 31.89 0.35
CA GLU A 345 25.47 31.54 -1.06
C GLU A 345 25.38 30.03 -1.30
N GLY A 346 26.16 29.23 -0.54
CA GLY A 346 26.14 27.77 -0.63
C GLY A 346 24.80 27.18 -0.18
N LYS A 347 24.23 27.69 0.92
CA LYS A 347 22.93 27.23 1.46
C LYS A 347 21.76 27.68 0.58
N GLN A 348 21.77 28.93 0.09
CA GLN A 348 20.72 29.45 -0.80
C GLN A 348 20.77 28.80 -2.20
N GLY A 349 21.97 28.54 -2.74
CA GLY A 349 22.15 27.81 -4.01
C GLY A 349 21.68 26.36 -3.94
N LEU A 350 21.98 25.67 -2.83
CA LEU A 350 21.61 24.29 -2.56
C LEU A 350 20.09 24.12 -2.37
N GLN A 351 19.46 24.99 -1.57
CA GLN A 351 18.01 25.01 -1.38
C GLN A 351 17.29 25.34 -2.70
N GLY A 352 17.82 26.29 -3.48
CA GLY A 352 17.30 26.61 -4.81
C GLY A 352 17.46 25.49 -5.84
N PHE A 353 18.48 24.64 -5.72
CA PHE A 353 18.70 23.45 -6.56
C PHE A 353 17.76 22.31 -6.16
N LEU A 354 17.64 22.02 -4.86
CA LEU A 354 16.66 21.08 -4.31
C LEU A 354 15.24 21.45 -4.72
N SER A 355 14.82 22.70 -4.50
CA SER A 355 13.49 23.16 -4.91
C SER A 355 13.29 23.11 -6.42
N ARG A 356 14.35 23.17 -7.24
CA ARG A 356 14.27 23.02 -8.71
C ARG A 356 14.15 21.56 -9.13
N ILE A 357 14.96 20.66 -8.59
CA ILE A 357 14.86 19.21 -8.83
C ILE A 357 13.53 18.69 -8.30
N TRP A 358 13.15 19.08 -7.10
CA TRP A 358 11.88 18.75 -6.49
C TRP A 358 10.71 19.27 -7.33
N ARG A 359 10.71 20.54 -7.78
CA ARG A 359 9.68 21.02 -8.72
C ARG A 359 9.67 20.26 -10.05
N LYS A 360 10.81 19.83 -10.55
CA LYS A 360 10.92 19.06 -11.81
C LYS A 360 10.39 17.64 -11.65
N ILE A 361 10.66 16.99 -10.51
CA ILE A 361 10.18 15.65 -10.16
C ILE A 361 8.67 15.67 -9.79
N MET A 362 8.21 16.72 -9.11
CA MET A 362 6.82 16.85 -8.66
C MET A 362 5.87 17.36 -9.75
N ARG A 363 6.38 17.82 -10.91
CA ARG A 363 5.58 18.04 -12.12
C ARG A 363 5.35 16.71 -12.84
N VAL A 364 4.68 15.77 -12.19
CA VAL A 364 3.97 14.70 -12.89
C VAL A 364 2.58 15.23 -13.23
N SER A 365 2.50 15.75 -14.46
CA SER A 365 1.34 16.19 -15.25
C SER A 365 0.32 17.16 -14.64
N THR A 366 0.35 18.41 -15.13
CA THR A 366 -0.83 19.28 -15.26
C THR A 366 -1.25 19.44 -16.73
N GLU A 367 -0.89 18.51 -17.61
CA GLU A 367 -1.27 18.54 -19.03
C GLU A 367 -1.64 17.14 -19.49
N GLU A 368 -2.90 16.73 -19.23
CA GLU A 368 -3.95 16.41 -20.23
C GLU A 368 -5.25 15.97 -19.53
#